data_AF-A0A2T0BG73-F1
#
_entry.id   AF-A0A2T0BG73-F1
#
_cell.length_a   1.000
_cell.length_b   1.000
_cell.length_c   1.000
_cell.angle_alpha   90.00
_cell.angle_beta   90.00
_cell.angle_gamma   90.00
#
_symmetry.space_group_name_H-M   'P 1'
#
loop_
_entity.id
_entity.type
_entity.pdbx_description
1 polymer ?
#
loop_
_entity_poly.entity_id
_entity_poly.type
_entity_poly.pdbx_seq_one_letter_code
_entity_poly.pdbx_strand_id
1 'polypeptide(L)'
;MEKFKSIMTEIAVAIIILLVICAAALVDIKSRESSTVSQAMQDMDITLKQYKESIDNLGSTVKKESVELQKLKDKMNTLKSGDAYRWNQTVVSYNNKLTEYNEHMNEYNEKIKDYNKNYKYYENMKRKNENIIEWIKTIIGIN
;
A
#
# COMPACT_ATOMS: atom_id res chain seq x y z
N MET A 1 -50.81 -35.96 24.44
CA MET A 1 -49.92 -35.79 23.27
C MET A 1 -49.91 -34.35 22.76
N GLU A 2 -51.06 -33.67 22.68
CA GLU A 2 -51.15 -32.28 22.20
C GLU A 2 -50.45 -31.23 23.07
N LYS A 3 -50.55 -31.34 24.41
CA LYS A 3 -49.84 -30.43 25.32
C LYS A 3 -48.31 -30.47 25.15
N PHE A 4 -47.75 -31.65 24.88
CA PHE A 4 -46.32 -31.82 24.62
C PHE A 4 -45.90 -31.18 23.29
N LYS A 5 -46.73 -31.30 22.24
CA LYS A 5 -46.50 -30.62 20.96
C LYS A 5 -46.55 -29.09 21.12
N SER A 6 -47.48 -28.57 21.92
CA SER A 6 -47.59 -27.14 22.21
C SER A 6 -46.32 -26.60 22.87
N ILE A 7 -45.84 -27.26 23.93
CA ILE A 7 -44.62 -26.87 24.65
C ILE A 7 -43.38 -26.95 23.75
N MET A 8 -43.25 -28.01 22.94
CA MET A 8 -42.16 -28.14 21.96
C MET A 8 -42.17 -27.03 20.91
N THR A 9 -43.36 -26.61 20.46
CA THR A 9 -43.50 -25.52 19.50
C THR A 9 -43.10 -24.18 20.12
N GLU A 10 -43.50 -23.93 21.37
CA GLU A 10 -43.16 -22.71 22.11
C GLU A 10 -41.65 -22.61 22.39
N ILE A 11 -41.02 -23.73 22.79
CA ILE A 11 -39.56 -23.83 22.92
C ILE A 11 -38.87 -23.59 21.57
N ALA A 12 -39.38 -24.15 20.48
CA ALA A 12 -38.82 -23.95 19.14
C ALA A 12 -38.90 -22.47 18.72
N VAL A 13 -40.02 -21.79 18.98
CA VAL A 13 -40.17 -20.35 18.70
C VAL A 13 -39.20 -19.53 19.55
N ALA A 14 -39.06 -19.84 20.84
CA ALA A 14 -38.11 -19.15 21.71
C ALA A 14 -36.65 -19.33 21.24
N ILE A 15 -36.28 -20.53 20.78
CA ILE A 15 -34.97 -20.80 20.20
C ILE A 15 -34.76 -19.99 18.91
N ILE A 16 -35.77 -19.93 18.03
CA ILE A 16 -35.68 -19.15 16.78
C ILE A 16 -35.48 -17.66 17.09
N ILE A 17 -36.24 -17.10 18.03
CA ILE A 17 -36.09 -15.70 18.45
C ILE A 17 -34.68 -15.45 19.00
N LEU A 18 -34.18 -16.34 19.86
CA LEU A 18 -32.82 -16.25 20.39
C LEU A 18 -31.77 -16.27 19.28
N LEU A 19 -31.91 -17.17 18.30
CA LEU A 19 -31.01 -17.27 17.16
C LEU A 19 -31.00 -15.99 16.31
N VAL A 20 -32.16 -15.38 16.09
CA VAL A 20 -32.27 -14.10 15.35
C VAL A 20 -31.56 -12.97 16.10
N ILE A 21 -31.74 -12.88 17.43
CA ILE A 21 -31.05 -11.88 18.26
C ILE A 21 -29.53 -12.10 18.22
N CYS A 22 -29.06 -13.34 18.34
CA CYS A 22 -27.65 -13.68 18.25
C CYS A 22 -27.07 -13.32 16.86
N ALA A 23 -27.79 -13.61 15.78
CA ALA A 23 -27.36 -13.27 14.43
C ALA A 23 -27.25 -11.75 14.24
N ALA A 24 -28.23 -10.98 14.73
CA ALA A 24 -28.20 -9.52 14.66
C ALA A 24 -27.01 -8.93 15.44
N ALA A 25 -26.75 -9.43 16.65
CA ALA A 25 -25.60 -8.98 17.45
C ALA A 25 -24.27 -9.30 16.76
N LEU A 26 -24.16 -10.48 16.13
CA LEU A 26 -22.96 -10.90 15.40
C LEU A 26 -22.72 -10.01 14.17
N VAL A 27 -23.77 -9.67 13.43
CA VAL A 27 -23.71 -8.74 12.29
C VAL A 27 -23.29 -7.34 12.74
N ASP A 28 -23.81 -6.83 13.87
CA ASP A 28 -23.41 -5.51 14.41
C ASP A 28 -21.93 -5.48 14.80
N ILE A 29 -21.41 -6.56 15.38
CA ILE A 29 -19.98 -6.65 15.72
C ILE A 29 -19.12 -6.63 14.44
N LYS A 30 -19.50 -7.43 13.43
CA LYS A 30 -18.76 -7.54 12.17
C LYS A 30 -18.86 -6.29 11.30
N SER A 31 -19.98 -5.57 11.34
CA SER A 31 -20.14 -4.30 10.62
C SER A 31 -19.21 -3.22 11.17
N ARG A 32 -19.02 -3.15 12.50
CA ARG A 32 -18.06 -2.25 13.15
C ARG A 32 -16.60 -2.59 12.82
N GLU A 33 -16.29 -3.88 12.70
CA GLU A 33 -14.96 -4.32 12.24
C GLU A 33 -14.73 -3.86 10.79
N SER A 34 -15.70 -4.07 9.89
CA SER A 34 -15.62 -3.64 8.49
C SER A 34 -15.47 -2.12 8.34
N SER A 35 -16.21 -1.32 9.11
CA SER A 35 -16.10 0.13 9.05
C SER A 35 -14.71 0.63 9.49
N THR A 36 -14.15 0.01 10.52
CA THR A 36 -12.79 0.30 11.00
C THR A 36 -11.74 -0.07 9.95
N VAL A 37 -11.86 -1.25 9.32
CA VAL A 37 -10.97 -1.68 8.24
C VAL A 37 -11.10 -0.75 7.03
N SER A 38 -12.30 -0.29 6.70
CA SER A 38 -12.54 0.65 5.61
C SER A 38 -11.86 2.00 5.84
N GLN A 39 -11.90 2.54 7.06
CA GLN A 39 -11.19 3.78 7.41
C GLN A 39 -9.68 3.59 7.28
N ALA A 40 -9.13 2.52 7.86
CA ALA A 40 -7.71 2.20 7.74
C ALA A 40 -7.26 1.99 6.28
N MET A 41 -8.14 1.48 5.42
CA MET A 41 -7.89 1.38 3.98
C MET A 41 -7.85 2.74 3.28
N GLN A 42 -8.72 3.70 3.66
CA GLN A 42 -8.67 5.06 3.12
C GLN A 42 -7.36 5.76 3.50
N ASP A 43 -6.96 5.63 4.77
CA ASP A 43 -5.69 6.18 5.25
C ASP A 43 -4.50 5.57 4.51
N MET A 44 -4.54 4.25 4.24
CA MET A 44 -3.52 3.58 3.44
C MET A 44 -3.52 4.01 1.97
N ASP A 45 -4.67 4.25 1.36
CA ASP A 45 -4.75 4.76 -0.02
C ASP A 45 -4.08 6.14 -0.13
N ILE A 46 -4.37 7.04 0.82
CA ILE A 46 -3.71 8.34 0.93
C ILE A 46 -2.20 8.17 1.10
N THR A 47 -1.78 7.29 2.00
CA THR A 47 -0.37 7.01 2.27
C THR A 47 0.34 6.44 1.03
N LEU A 48 -0.29 5.51 0.30
CA LEU A 48 0.27 4.93 -0.93
C LEU A 48 0.39 5.98 -2.04
N LYS A 49 -0.56 6.90 -2.15
CA LYS A 49 -0.46 8.05 -3.08
C LYS A 49 0.74 8.93 -2.75
N GLN A 50 0.92 9.27 -1.48
CA GLN A 50 2.08 10.06 -1.02
C GLN A 50 3.41 9.34 -1.30
N TYR A 51 3.50 8.03 -1.06
CA TYR A 51 4.68 7.25 -1.39
C TYR A 51 4.98 7.27 -2.89
N LYS A 52 3.95 7.07 -3.72
CA LYS A 52 4.08 7.10 -5.17
C LYS A 52 4.61 8.46 -5.65
N GLU A 53 4.05 9.56 -5.16
CA GLU A 53 4.53 10.90 -5.48
C GLU A 53 5.99 11.11 -5.06
N SER A 54 6.38 10.65 -3.87
CA SER A 54 7.77 10.72 -3.41
C SER A 54 8.71 9.92 -4.32
N ILE A 55 8.30 8.74 -4.77
CA ILE A 55 9.05 7.89 -5.69
C ILE A 55 9.18 8.56 -7.07
N ASP A 56 8.10 9.13 -7.59
CA ASP A 56 8.09 9.81 -8.90
C ASP A 56 9.01 11.05 -8.89
N ASN A 57 8.97 11.82 -7.80
CA ASN A 57 9.85 12.97 -7.60
C ASN A 57 11.33 12.54 -7.55
N LEU A 58 11.65 11.51 -6.76
CA LEU A 58 13.03 11.02 -6.64
C LEU A 58 13.51 10.38 -7.95
N GLY A 59 12.66 9.65 -8.66
CA GLY A 59 12.96 9.12 -9.98
C GLY A 59 13.26 10.22 -11.01
N SER A 60 12.55 11.35 -10.93
CA SER A 60 12.83 12.54 -11.75
C SER A 60 14.18 13.15 -11.42
N THR A 61 14.56 13.23 -10.14
CA THR A 61 15.89 13.68 -9.69
C THR A 61 16.98 12.77 -10.23
N VAL A 62 16.89 11.46 -9.99
CA VAL A 62 17.85 10.46 -10.46
C VAL A 62 18.03 10.55 -11.99
N LYS A 63 16.94 10.72 -12.74
CA LYS A 63 16.99 10.89 -14.21
C LYS A 63 17.74 12.16 -14.61
N LYS A 64 17.50 13.28 -13.94
CA LYS A 64 18.21 14.55 -14.20
C LYS A 64 19.71 14.39 -13.92
N GLU A 65 20.06 13.79 -12.80
CA GLU A 65 21.45 13.55 -12.41
C GLU A 65 22.18 12.61 -13.36
N SER A 66 21.49 11.58 -13.86
CA SER A 66 22.02 10.70 -14.92
C SER A 66 22.39 11.48 -16.19
N VAL A 67 21.56 12.44 -16.60
CA VAL A 67 21.85 13.31 -17.75
C VAL A 67 23.06 14.22 -17.47
N GLU A 68 23.17 14.77 -16.26
CA GLU A 68 24.31 15.60 -15.85
C GLU A 68 25.62 14.81 -15.81
N LEU A 69 25.58 13.58 -15.29
CA LEU A 69 26.72 12.66 -15.31
C LEU A 69 27.17 12.34 -16.73
N GLN A 70 26.22 12.10 -17.64
CA GLN A 70 26.55 11.87 -19.04
C GLN A 70 27.23 13.10 -19.67
N LYS A 71 26.73 14.31 -19.42
CA LYS A 71 27.37 15.55 -19.90
C LYS A 71 28.80 15.72 -19.36
N LEU A 72 29.02 15.43 -18.08
CA LEU A 72 30.34 15.49 -17.45
C LEU A 72 31.29 14.45 -18.05
N LYS A 73 30.79 13.23 -18.30
CA LYS A 73 31.54 12.16 -18.98
C LYS A 73 31.93 12.56 -20.40
N ASP A 74 31.01 13.15 -21.16
CA ASP A 74 31.29 13.62 -22.52
C ASP A 74 32.34 14.75 -22.51
N LYS A 75 32.20 15.70 -21.59
CA LYS A 75 33.19 16.78 -21.39
C LYS A 75 34.57 16.25 -21.00
N MET A 76 34.63 15.20 -20.18
CA MET A 76 35.88 14.54 -19.81
C MET A 76 36.54 13.89 -21.03
N ASN A 77 35.76 13.26 -21.90
CA ASN A 77 36.27 12.65 -23.13
C ASN A 77 36.82 13.70 -24.11
N THR A 78 36.21 14.88 -24.21
CA THR A 78 36.71 15.96 -25.08
C THR A 78 37.98 16.61 -24.55
N LEU A 79 38.12 16.76 -23.23
CA LEU A 79 39.28 17.42 -22.60
C LEU A 79 40.53 16.53 -22.49
N LYS A 80 40.37 15.20 -22.62
CA LYS A 80 41.43 14.19 -22.42
C LYS A 80 42.70 14.44 -23.26
N SER A 81 42.57 15.16 -24.37
CA SER A 81 43.64 15.34 -25.37
C SER A 81 44.36 16.69 -25.32
N GLY A 82 43.95 17.65 -24.48
CA GLY A 82 44.42 19.04 -24.62
C GLY A 82 44.48 19.91 -23.39
N ASP A 83 43.76 19.59 -22.30
CA ASP A 83 43.76 20.43 -21.09
C ASP A 83 43.66 19.57 -19.81
N ALA A 84 44.82 19.15 -19.32
CA ALA A 84 44.93 18.26 -18.16
C ALA A 84 44.35 18.88 -16.87
N TYR A 85 44.46 20.19 -16.71
CA TYR A 85 43.92 20.88 -15.53
C TYR A 85 42.38 20.86 -15.53
N ARG A 86 41.75 21.26 -16.64
CA ARG A 86 40.28 21.24 -16.76
C ARG A 86 39.73 19.82 -16.77
N TRP A 87 40.49 18.86 -17.32
CA TRP A 87 40.15 17.45 -17.25
C TRP A 87 40.07 16.97 -15.80
N ASN A 88 41.10 17.21 -15.00
CA ASN A 88 41.12 16.84 -13.57
C ASN A 88 39.95 17.48 -12.80
N GLN A 89 39.67 18.77 -13.02
CA GLN A 89 38.50 19.42 -12.40
C GLN A 89 37.19 18.75 -12.78
N THR A 90 37.03 18.37 -14.06
CA THR A 90 35.82 17.71 -14.55
C THR A 90 35.67 16.30 -13.96
N VAL A 91 36.77 15.56 -13.77
CA VAL A 91 36.78 14.27 -13.08
C VAL A 91 36.30 14.41 -11.63
N VAL A 92 36.81 15.40 -10.90
CA VAL A 92 36.35 15.66 -9.52
C VAL A 92 34.86 15.98 -9.49
N SER A 93 34.37 16.85 -10.37
CA SER A 93 32.93 17.14 -10.47
C SER A 93 32.09 15.90 -10.81
N TYR A 94 32.56 15.06 -11.74
CA TYR A 94 31.90 13.81 -12.10
C TYR A 94 31.80 12.86 -10.90
N ASN A 95 32.90 12.67 -10.17
CA ASN A 95 32.92 11.77 -9.02
C ASN A 95 31.99 12.26 -7.89
N ASN A 96 31.98 13.57 -7.60
CA ASN A 96 31.05 14.12 -6.60
C ASN A 96 29.60 13.90 -7.01
N LYS A 97 29.26 14.20 -8.27
CA LYS A 97 27.91 13.99 -8.79
C LYS A 97 27.52 12.50 -8.84
N LEU A 98 28.48 11.62 -9.06
CA LEU A 98 28.25 10.17 -9.08
C LEU A 98 27.92 9.66 -7.68
N THR A 99 28.57 10.20 -6.65
CA THR A 99 28.23 9.91 -5.25
C THR A 99 26.79 10.32 -4.95
N GLU A 100 26.41 11.57 -5.26
CA GLU A 100 25.04 12.07 -5.07
C GLU A 100 24.00 11.20 -5.82
N TYR A 101 24.27 10.87 -7.08
CA TYR A 101 23.40 10.00 -7.87
C TYR A 101 23.22 8.62 -7.22
N ASN A 102 24.31 8.02 -6.73
CA ASN A 102 24.25 6.70 -6.10
C ASN A 102 23.45 6.74 -4.78
N GLU A 103 23.59 7.81 -4.00
CA GLU A 103 22.80 8.02 -2.78
C GLU A 103 21.31 8.10 -3.10
N HIS A 104 20.91 8.97 -4.04
CA HIS A 104 19.51 9.09 -4.45
C HIS A 104 18.97 7.83 -5.13
N MET A 105 19.78 7.11 -5.89
CA MET A 105 19.39 5.83 -6.50
C MET A 105 19.14 4.75 -5.45
N ASN A 106 19.97 4.71 -4.39
CA ASN A 106 19.75 3.81 -3.27
C ASN A 106 18.45 4.16 -2.52
N GLU A 107 18.24 5.44 -2.22
CA GLU A 107 16.99 5.91 -1.59
C GLU A 107 15.76 5.57 -2.46
N TYR A 108 15.86 5.73 -3.78
CA TYR A 108 14.80 5.37 -4.73
C TYR A 108 14.45 3.88 -4.64
N ASN A 109 15.46 3.03 -4.65
CA ASN A 109 15.27 1.58 -4.55
C ASN A 109 14.64 1.17 -3.21
N GLU A 110 15.06 1.81 -2.11
CA GLU A 110 14.47 1.58 -0.79
C GLU A 110 13.01 2.01 -0.74
N LYS A 111 12.67 3.20 -1.25
CA LYS A 111 11.29 3.68 -1.31
C LYS A 111 10.39 2.77 -2.17
N ILE A 112 10.89 2.27 -3.30
CA ILE A 112 10.16 1.28 -4.13
C ILE A 112 9.89 -0.01 -3.34
N LYS A 113 10.87 -0.50 -2.58
CA LYS A 113 10.73 -1.69 -1.75
C LYS A 113 9.67 -1.48 -0.66
N ASP A 114 9.68 -0.33 0.00
CA ASP A 114 8.71 0.03 1.03
C ASP A 114 7.30 0.20 0.45
N TYR A 115 7.17 0.87 -0.70
CA TYR A 115 5.90 0.97 -1.42
C TYR A 115 5.33 -0.41 -1.74
N ASN A 116 6.14 -1.31 -2.29
CA ASN A 116 5.70 -2.68 -2.62
C ASN A 116 5.26 -3.47 -1.37
N LYS A 117 5.95 -3.29 -0.24
CA LYS A 117 5.56 -3.90 1.04
C LYS A 117 4.20 -3.37 1.52
N ASN A 118 4.02 -2.05 1.50
CA ASN A 118 2.79 -1.39 1.92
C ASN A 118 1.61 -1.73 0.99
N TYR A 119 1.87 -1.81 -0.31
CA TYR A 119 0.87 -2.21 -1.30
C TYR A 119 0.36 -3.64 -1.04
N LYS A 120 1.25 -4.59 -0.77
CA LYS A 120 0.85 -5.97 -0.38
C LYS A 120 0.03 -6.00 0.91
N TYR A 121 0.35 -5.13 1.87
CA TYR A 121 -0.43 -5.03 3.10
C TYR A 121 -1.84 -4.47 2.83
N TYR A 122 -1.95 -3.45 1.99
CA TYR A 122 -3.22 -2.88 1.54
C TYR A 122 -4.10 -3.92 0.84
N GLU A 123 -3.57 -4.68 -0.12
CA GLU A 123 -4.33 -5.73 -0.81
C GLU A 123 -4.85 -6.82 0.16
N ASN A 124 -4.06 -7.17 1.17
CA ASN A 124 -4.51 -8.11 2.21
C ASN A 124 -5.66 -7.53 3.06
N MET A 125 -5.60 -6.25 3.41
CA MET A 125 -6.66 -5.56 4.15
C MET A 125 -7.94 -5.47 3.32
N LYS A 126 -7.81 -5.12 2.04
CA LYS A 126 -8.91 -5.06 1.08
C LYS A 126 -9.65 -6.40 0.99
N ARG A 127 -8.91 -7.49 0.78
CA ARG A 127 -9.48 -8.85 0.74
C ARG A 127 -10.19 -9.23 2.05
N LYS A 128 -9.62 -8.87 3.21
CA LYS A 128 -10.29 -9.11 4.50
C LYS A 128 -11.61 -8.36 4.59
N ASN A 129 -11.66 -7.11 4.15
CA ASN A 129 -12.87 -6.31 4.17
C ASN A 129 -13.95 -6.89 3.23
N GLU A 130 -13.56 -7.26 2.01
CA GLU A 130 -14.45 -7.91 1.03
C GLU A 130 -15.05 -9.20 1.61
N ASN A 131 -14.24 -10.04 2.25
CA ASN A 131 -14.70 -11.26 2.91
C ASN A 131 -15.71 -10.97 4.04
N ILE A 132 -15.51 -9.90 4.82
CA ILE A 132 -16.48 -9.51 5.88
C ILE A 132 -17.80 -9.08 5.25
N ILE A 133 -17.76 -8.29 4.17
CA ILE A 133 -18.95 -7.81 3.47
C ILE A 133 -19.73 -8.98 2.85
N GLU A 134 -19.06 -9.92 2.18
CA GLU A 134 -19.68 -11.13 1.62
C GLU A 134 -20.30 -12.00 2.70
N TRP A 135 -19.61 -12.17 3.83
CA TRP A 135 -20.13 -12.90 4.97
C TRP A 135 -21.40 -12.23 5.53
N ILE A 136 -21.41 -10.90 5.70
CA ILE A 136 -22.61 -10.16 6.16
C ILE A 136 -23.76 -10.37 5.17
N LYS A 137 -23.52 -10.19 3.87
CA LYS A 137 -24.48 -10.40 2.78
C LYS A 137 -25.15 -11.78 2.84
N THR A 138 -24.34 -12.82 3.07
CA THR A 138 -24.81 -14.20 3.23
C THR A 138 -25.74 -14.35 4.44
N ILE A 139 -25.41 -13.74 5.58
CA ILE A 139 -26.21 -13.83 6.81
C ILE A 139 -27.56 -13.11 6.65
N ILE A 140 -27.59 -11.97 5.94
CA ILE A 140 -28.82 -11.17 5.76
C ILE A 140 -29.60 -11.54 4.49
N GLY A 141 -29.14 -12.51 3.71
CA GLY A 141 -29.83 -13.02 2.52
C GLY A 141 -29.80 -12.09 1.31
N ILE A 142 -28.81 -11.20 1.22
CA ILE A 142 -28.62 -10.31 0.06
C ILE A 142 -27.51 -10.90 -0.82
N ASN A 143 -27.86 -11.48 -1.98
CA ASN A 143 -26.89 -11.87 -3.02
C ASN A 143 -26.55 -10.66 -3.90
#